data_AF-A0A7X8WWC4-F1
#
_entry.id   AF-A0A7X8WWC4-F1
#
_cell.length_a   1.000
_cell.length_b   1.000
_cell.length_c   1.000
_cell.angle_alpha   90.00
_cell.angle_beta   90.00
_cell.angle_gamma   90.00
#
_symmetry.space_group_name_H-M   'P 1'
#
loop_
_entity.id
_entity.type
_entity.pdbx_description
1 polymer ?
#
loop_
_entity_poly.entity_id
_entity_poly.type
_entity_poly.pdbx_seq_one_letter_code
_entity_poly.pdbx_strand_id
1 'polypeptide(L)'
;TGEAGLMEEEREAANLLIGQYNRGGWLNTPEKYSQLDAIEIQLGQGAQGSSPQKSLAENIGEDYQKVFGLAQGENALIHSRLPGVDSKEDFIQLVRRLKDETGVPVGLKIAATHYLEKELEIALEGEVDFVTIDGAEGGTHGGAPILQDDLGLPTLYALNRTVKYFNKQKALNKVNIIATGGLVTPGQFLKALALGADAVYIGTAAVMAVVSEQMIETVPFEPPTSMVVYSGKMTDQLDIDKGAQGLYNYLQACVKEMELVTISMGKTDFSKVSRSDLCSLDPFLSKATGIKLGYISDEEQEDFFSINLKN
;
A
#
# COMPACT_ATOMS: atom_id res chain seq x y z
N THR A 1 -8.21 -1.39 8.35
CA THR A 1 -9.01 -0.25 8.80
C THR A 1 -8.93 0.96 7.85
N GLY A 2 -7.78 1.28 7.24
CA GLY A 2 -7.64 2.49 6.42
C GLY A 2 -7.67 3.78 7.26
N GLU A 3 -7.86 4.95 6.63
CA GLU A 3 -8.02 6.24 7.32
C GLU A 3 -9.40 6.37 8.00
N ALA A 4 -9.86 5.31 8.66
CA ALA A 4 -11.09 5.25 9.43
C ALA A 4 -10.77 4.95 10.92
N GLY A 5 -11.82 4.77 11.73
CA GLY A 5 -11.68 4.24 13.08
C GLY A 5 -11.61 2.71 13.08
N LEU A 6 -11.71 2.11 14.26
CA LEU A 6 -11.85 0.67 14.41
C LEU A 6 -13.35 0.33 14.49
N MET A 7 -13.86 -0.40 13.50
CA MET A 7 -15.19 -1.03 13.56
C MET A 7 -15.09 -2.34 14.32
N GLU A 8 -16.11 -2.67 15.12
CA GLU A 8 -16.13 -3.91 15.91
C GLU A 8 -16.22 -5.13 14.99
N GLU A 9 -17.06 -5.05 13.96
CA GLU A 9 -17.26 -6.09 12.96
C GLU A 9 -15.98 -6.39 12.17
N GLU A 10 -15.18 -5.36 11.85
CA GLU A 10 -13.88 -5.55 11.19
C GLU A 10 -12.91 -6.34 12.07
N ARG A 11 -12.89 -6.02 13.38
CA ARG A 11 -11.99 -6.70 14.32
C ARG A 11 -12.42 -8.14 14.55
N GLU A 12 -13.71 -8.40 14.72
CA GLU A 12 -14.25 -9.75 14.93
C GLU A 12 -14.04 -10.66 13.71
N ALA A 13 -14.15 -10.12 12.50
CA ALA A 13 -13.96 -10.88 11.27
C ALA A 13 -12.49 -11.15 10.94
N ALA A 14 -11.56 -10.31 11.39
CA ALA A 14 -10.15 -10.39 11.06
C ALA A 14 -9.37 -11.30 12.03
N ASN A 15 -8.68 -12.31 11.51
CA ASN A 15 -7.69 -13.06 12.29
C ASN A 15 -6.43 -12.22 12.58
N LEU A 16 -6.03 -11.38 11.63
CA LEU A 16 -4.96 -10.39 11.79
C LEU A 16 -5.43 -9.06 11.22
N LEU A 17 -5.21 -7.97 11.94
CA LEU A 17 -5.63 -6.63 11.53
C LEU A 17 -4.51 -5.61 11.69
N ILE A 18 -4.11 -5.02 10.55
CA ILE A 18 -3.28 -3.83 10.52
C ILE A 18 -4.20 -2.60 10.57
N GLY A 19 -4.08 -1.82 11.64
CA GLY A 19 -4.83 -0.58 11.80
C GLY A 19 -3.98 0.66 11.53
N GLN A 20 -4.56 1.67 10.89
CA GLN A 20 -3.84 2.90 10.59
C GLN A 20 -3.96 3.94 11.72
N TYR A 21 -2.82 4.30 12.30
CA TYR A 21 -2.70 5.49 13.13
C TYR A 21 -2.66 6.71 12.20
N ASN A 22 -3.80 7.37 12.03
CA ASN A 22 -4.06 8.27 10.91
C ASN A 22 -4.27 9.74 11.32
N ARG A 23 -4.29 10.63 10.33
CA ARG A 23 -4.36 12.08 10.50
C ARG A 23 -5.75 12.61 10.90
N GLY A 24 -6.77 11.76 10.89
CA GLY A 24 -8.11 12.06 11.43
C GLY A 24 -8.25 11.73 12.93
N GLY A 25 -7.37 10.88 13.47
CA GLY A 25 -7.31 10.61 14.92
C GLY A 25 -8.27 9.54 15.44
N TRP A 26 -9.13 8.98 14.59
CA TRP A 26 -10.23 8.11 15.03
C TRP A 26 -9.80 6.77 15.62
N LEU A 27 -8.62 6.28 15.24
CA LEU A 27 -8.03 5.04 15.77
C LEU A 27 -6.91 5.31 16.80
N ASN A 28 -6.57 6.59 17.03
CA ASN A 28 -5.35 7.00 17.74
C ASN A 28 -5.52 7.04 19.28
N THR A 29 -6.25 6.09 19.86
CA THR A 29 -6.40 5.98 21.33
C THR A 29 -5.96 4.60 21.81
N PRO A 30 -5.35 4.49 23.02
CA PRO A 30 -4.87 3.22 23.56
C PRO A 30 -5.90 2.11 23.50
N GLU A 31 -7.15 2.42 23.85
CA GLU A 31 -8.24 1.44 23.88
C GLU A 31 -8.50 0.83 22.49
N LYS A 32 -8.25 1.59 21.42
CA LYS A 32 -8.49 1.14 20.03
C LYS A 32 -7.24 0.47 19.45
N TYR A 33 -6.08 1.13 19.48
CA TYR A 33 -4.89 0.56 18.82
C TYR A 33 -4.30 -0.64 19.53
N SER A 34 -4.55 -0.85 20.84
CA SER A 34 -4.12 -2.05 21.55
C SER A 34 -4.86 -3.33 21.10
N GLN A 35 -5.90 -3.21 20.27
CA GLN A 35 -6.63 -4.34 19.68
C GLN A 35 -6.07 -4.78 18.32
N LEU A 36 -5.01 -4.12 17.83
CA LEU A 36 -4.44 -4.38 16.51
C LEU A 36 -3.28 -5.38 16.59
N ASP A 37 -3.04 -6.08 15.47
CA ASP A 37 -1.91 -7.02 15.34
C ASP A 37 -0.68 -6.35 14.73
N ALA A 38 -0.86 -5.17 14.13
CA ALA A 38 0.19 -4.22 13.76
C ALA A 38 -0.41 -2.82 13.60
N ILE A 39 0.43 -1.80 13.76
CA ILE A 39 0.03 -0.40 13.61
C ILE A 39 0.78 0.20 12.42
N GLU A 40 0.04 0.78 11.49
CA GLU A 40 0.60 1.51 10.35
C GLU A 40 0.39 3.02 10.56
N ILE A 41 1.46 3.77 10.85
CA ILE A 41 1.39 5.22 10.94
C ILE A 41 1.22 5.75 9.51
N GLN A 42 0.05 6.31 9.21
CA GLN A 42 -0.28 6.81 7.89
C GLN A 42 0.05 8.30 7.80
N LEU A 43 0.99 8.64 6.91
CA LEU A 43 1.36 10.03 6.61
C LEU A 43 1.00 10.43 5.18
N GLY A 44 0.60 9.50 4.32
CA GLY A 44 0.06 9.78 3.00
C GLY A 44 -0.23 8.52 2.20
N GLN A 45 -0.83 8.71 1.02
CA GLN A 45 -1.15 7.64 0.08
C GLN A 45 -0.87 8.05 -1.37
N GLY A 46 -0.65 7.07 -2.24
CA GLY A 46 -0.24 7.28 -3.63
C GLY A 46 -1.15 8.25 -4.41
N ALA A 47 -2.46 8.11 -4.24
CA ALA A 47 -3.47 8.86 -4.99
C ALA A 47 -3.58 10.36 -4.62
N GLN A 48 -3.11 10.76 -3.43
CA GLN A 48 -3.41 12.10 -2.87
C GLN A 48 -2.29 12.72 -2.06
N GLY A 49 -1.18 12.02 -1.88
CA GLY A 49 -0.13 12.41 -0.95
C GLY A 49 -0.66 12.56 0.47
N SER A 50 -0.29 13.66 1.11
CA SER A 50 -0.74 14.05 2.46
C SER A 50 -1.78 15.17 2.42
N SER A 51 -2.57 15.26 1.34
CA SER A 51 -3.58 16.31 1.22
C SER A 51 -4.64 16.15 2.32
N PRO A 52 -5.22 17.26 2.83
CA PRO A 52 -6.30 17.17 3.79
C PRO A 52 -7.57 16.68 3.09
N GLN A 53 -8.40 15.90 3.80
CA GLN A 53 -9.65 15.39 3.27
C GLN A 53 -10.81 15.82 4.18
N LYS A 54 -11.99 15.96 3.58
CA LYS A 54 -13.22 16.33 4.28
C LYS A 54 -14.37 15.47 3.76
N SER A 55 -15.01 14.73 4.65
CA SER A 55 -16.27 14.05 4.37
C SER A 55 -17.41 14.86 4.98
N LEU A 56 -18.39 15.20 4.15
CA LEU A 56 -19.56 15.97 4.59
C LEU A 56 -20.44 15.12 5.50
N ALA A 57 -21.03 15.73 6.52
CA ALA A 57 -21.89 15.04 7.50
C ALA A 57 -23.03 14.24 6.85
N GLU A 58 -23.57 14.73 5.73
CA GLU A 58 -24.63 14.04 4.96
C GLU A 58 -24.18 12.71 4.32
N ASN A 59 -22.87 12.52 4.16
CA ASN A 59 -22.27 11.31 3.59
C ASN A 59 -21.69 10.37 4.66
N ILE A 60 -21.96 10.64 5.95
CA ILE A 60 -21.49 9.85 7.09
C ILE A 60 -22.72 9.29 7.82
N GLY A 61 -22.92 7.99 7.76
CA GLY A 61 -24.02 7.32 8.48
C GLY A 61 -23.74 7.20 9.97
N GLU A 62 -24.77 6.77 10.70
CA GLU A 62 -24.79 6.77 12.17
C GLU A 62 -23.71 5.87 12.80
N ASP A 63 -23.38 4.77 12.14
CA ASP A 63 -22.31 3.83 12.50
C ASP A 63 -20.95 4.54 12.51
N TYR A 64 -20.60 5.22 11.40
CA TYR A 64 -19.34 5.97 11.31
C TYR A 64 -19.33 7.22 12.18
N GLN A 65 -20.46 7.89 12.38
CA GLN A 65 -20.55 9.01 13.34
C GLN A 65 -20.15 8.57 14.75
N LYS A 66 -20.61 7.39 15.19
CA LYS A 66 -20.23 6.81 16.50
C LYS A 66 -18.74 6.45 16.54
N VAL A 67 -18.24 5.78 15.51
CA VAL A 67 -16.83 5.33 15.44
C VAL A 67 -15.85 6.51 15.42
N PHE A 68 -16.21 7.58 14.71
CA PHE A 68 -15.45 8.82 14.64
C PHE A 68 -15.65 9.73 15.85
N GLY A 69 -16.69 9.51 16.66
CA GLY A 69 -17.04 10.36 17.80
C GLY A 69 -17.55 11.73 17.38
N LEU A 70 -18.24 11.83 16.23
CA LEU A 70 -18.73 13.07 15.66
C LEU A 70 -20.09 13.48 16.25
N ALA A 71 -20.28 14.78 16.47
CA ALA A 71 -21.59 15.32 16.78
C ALA A 71 -22.51 15.32 15.55
N GLN A 72 -23.82 15.38 15.77
CA GLN A 72 -24.80 15.43 14.68
C GLN A 72 -24.53 16.65 13.77
N GLY A 73 -24.38 16.40 12.47
CA GLY A 73 -24.10 17.45 11.47
C GLY A 73 -22.63 17.88 11.40
N GLU A 74 -21.74 17.24 12.17
CA GLU A 74 -20.30 17.48 12.10
C GLU A 74 -19.66 16.74 10.91
N ASN A 75 -18.71 17.40 10.24
CA ASN A 75 -17.97 16.81 9.13
C ASN A 75 -16.75 16.05 9.66
N ALA A 76 -16.40 14.93 9.05
CA ALA A 76 -15.13 14.26 9.32
C ALA A 76 -13.98 14.98 8.60
N LEU A 77 -12.87 15.20 9.31
CA LEU A 77 -11.68 15.87 8.77
C LEU A 77 -10.45 14.98 8.93
N ILE A 78 -9.71 14.82 7.83
CA ILE A 78 -8.36 14.25 7.85
C ILE A 78 -7.40 15.41 7.58
N HIS A 79 -6.52 15.68 8.53
CA HIS A 79 -5.57 16.79 8.43
C HIS A 79 -4.40 16.47 7.48
N SER A 80 -3.70 17.49 7.00
CA SER A 80 -2.47 17.28 6.21
C SER A 80 -1.32 16.73 7.03
N ARG A 81 -1.33 16.98 8.34
CA ARG A 81 -0.30 16.56 9.30
C ARG A 81 -0.94 15.68 10.35
N LEU A 82 -0.16 14.76 10.89
CA LEU A 82 -0.60 13.95 12.02
C LEU A 82 -0.62 14.84 13.28
N PRO A 83 -1.76 14.98 13.99
CA PRO A 83 -1.83 15.83 15.17
C PRO A 83 -0.79 15.44 16.23
N GLY A 84 -0.02 16.43 16.71
CA GLY A 84 1.02 16.23 17.73
C GLY A 84 2.35 15.69 17.20
N VAL A 85 2.52 15.54 15.88
CA VAL A 85 3.77 15.12 15.26
C VAL A 85 4.24 16.18 14.28
N ASP A 86 5.11 17.08 14.74
CA ASP A 86 5.56 18.22 13.95
C ASP A 86 7.03 18.18 13.52
N SER A 87 7.81 17.33 14.18
CA SER A 87 9.23 17.11 13.94
C SER A 87 9.55 15.63 13.74
N LYS A 88 10.78 15.34 13.30
CA LYS A 88 11.26 13.95 13.25
C LYS A 88 11.35 13.35 14.66
N GLU A 89 11.68 14.16 15.67
CA GLU A 89 11.78 13.74 17.06
C GLU A 89 10.42 13.29 17.59
N ASP A 90 9.34 14.01 17.26
CA ASP A 90 7.98 13.63 17.63
C ASP A 90 7.58 12.30 16.98
N PHE A 91 7.97 12.09 15.72
CA PHE A 91 7.71 10.82 15.03
C PHE A 91 8.44 9.65 15.70
N ILE A 92 9.73 9.82 16.01
CA ILE A 92 10.52 8.80 16.71
C ILE A 92 9.91 8.49 18.08
N GLN A 93 9.47 9.50 18.82
CA GLN A 93 8.79 9.32 20.10
C GLN A 93 7.44 8.60 19.95
N LEU A 94 6.68 8.92 18.90
CA LEU A 94 5.43 8.24 18.60
C LEU A 94 5.65 6.75 18.33
N VAL A 95 6.61 6.40 17.46
CA VAL A 95 6.92 4.99 17.16
C VAL A 95 7.29 4.23 18.43
N ARG A 96 8.20 4.79 19.25
CA ARG A 96 8.61 4.18 20.53
C ARG A 96 7.43 3.97 21.46
N ARG A 97 6.61 5.01 21.66
CA ARG A 97 5.42 4.93 22.53
C ARG A 97 4.47 3.82 22.07
N LEU A 98 4.14 3.76 20.78
CA LEU A 98 3.24 2.74 20.25
C LEU A 98 3.81 1.33 20.45
N LYS A 99 5.10 1.13 20.21
CA LYS A 99 5.78 -0.16 20.45
C LYS A 99 5.77 -0.53 21.93
N ASP A 100 6.07 0.42 22.82
CA ASP A 100 6.12 0.20 24.27
C ASP A 100 4.73 -0.15 24.86
N GLU A 101 3.68 0.50 24.36
CA GLU A 101 2.30 0.32 24.87
C GLU A 101 1.60 -0.93 24.33
N THR A 102 2.01 -1.43 23.15
CA THR A 102 1.29 -2.52 22.47
C THR A 102 2.09 -3.79 22.27
N GLY A 103 3.41 -3.69 22.13
CA GLY A 103 4.29 -4.80 21.77
C GLY A 103 4.08 -5.36 20.36
N VAL A 104 3.25 -4.73 19.52
CA VAL A 104 3.01 -5.16 18.14
C VAL A 104 3.90 -4.40 17.15
N PRO A 105 4.12 -4.92 15.92
CA PRO A 105 4.89 -4.21 14.90
C PRO A 105 4.30 -2.83 14.58
N VAL A 106 5.16 -1.82 14.49
CA VAL A 106 4.78 -0.45 14.11
C VAL A 106 5.51 -0.06 12.85
N GLY A 107 4.74 0.29 11.81
CA GLY A 107 5.25 0.67 10.50
C GLY A 107 4.86 2.07 10.07
N LEU A 108 5.39 2.49 8.92
CA LEU A 108 5.14 3.78 8.30
C LEU A 108 4.59 3.60 6.89
N LYS A 109 3.45 4.22 6.58
CA LYS A 109 2.93 4.33 5.21
C LYS A 109 3.09 5.75 4.67
N ILE A 110 3.71 5.84 3.49
CA ILE A 110 3.95 7.09 2.79
C ILE A 110 3.60 6.97 1.31
N ALA A 111 3.14 8.10 0.74
CA ALA A 111 3.15 8.30 -0.70
C ALA A 111 4.59 8.50 -1.16
N ALA A 112 5.05 7.77 -2.17
CA ALA A 112 6.42 7.89 -2.63
C ALA A 112 6.65 9.25 -3.31
N THR A 113 7.62 10.02 -2.82
CA THR A 113 7.98 11.34 -3.38
C THR A 113 9.45 11.41 -3.77
N HIS A 114 9.89 12.52 -4.38
CA HIS A 114 11.32 12.74 -4.64
C HIS A 114 12.18 12.77 -3.37
N TYR A 115 11.59 13.00 -2.18
CA TYR A 115 12.26 12.98 -0.88
C TYR A 115 12.31 11.59 -0.21
N LEU A 116 11.89 10.53 -0.90
CA LEU A 116 11.77 9.18 -0.36
C LEU A 116 12.92 8.73 0.56
N GLU A 117 14.19 8.88 0.17
CA GLU A 117 15.30 8.43 1.03
C GLU A 117 15.42 9.21 2.34
N LYS A 118 14.98 10.48 2.39
CA LYS A 118 14.94 11.26 3.64
C LYS A 118 13.85 10.75 4.57
N GLU A 119 12.70 10.39 4.01
CA GLU A 119 11.57 9.82 4.75
C GLU A 119 11.95 8.42 5.29
N LEU A 120 12.64 7.62 4.47
CA LEU A 120 13.18 6.32 4.87
C LEU A 120 14.27 6.42 5.94
N GLU A 121 15.12 7.45 5.92
CA GLU A 121 16.10 7.69 6.99
C GLU A 121 15.39 7.94 8.33
N ILE A 122 14.33 8.76 8.33
CA ILE A 122 13.53 9.02 9.54
C ILE A 122 12.85 7.75 10.04
N ALA A 123 12.34 6.91 9.12
CA ALA A 123 11.78 5.61 9.46
C ALA A 123 12.81 4.69 10.15
N LEU A 124 14.05 4.67 9.66
CA LEU A 124 15.15 3.92 10.27
C LEU A 124 15.56 4.49 11.63
N GLU A 125 15.66 5.81 11.78
CA GLU A 125 15.92 6.48 13.06
C GLU A 125 14.82 6.19 14.10
N GLY A 126 13.57 6.06 13.64
CA GLY A 126 12.41 5.70 14.44
C GLY A 126 12.31 4.22 14.79
N GLU A 127 13.15 3.37 14.20
CA GLU A 127 13.13 1.91 14.42
C GLU A 127 11.77 1.27 14.09
N VAL A 128 11.14 1.72 12.99
CA VAL A 128 9.92 1.09 12.48
C VAL A 128 10.18 -0.35 12.04
N ASP A 129 9.19 -1.23 12.18
CA ASP A 129 9.29 -2.64 11.82
C ASP A 129 9.01 -2.87 10.33
N PHE A 130 8.20 -2.01 9.70
CA PHE A 130 7.93 -2.07 8.27
C PHE A 130 7.67 -0.69 7.66
N VAL A 131 7.84 -0.59 6.34
CA VAL A 131 7.44 0.56 5.54
C VAL A 131 6.52 0.13 4.41
N THR A 132 5.40 0.84 4.26
CA THR A 132 4.48 0.68 3.14
C THR A 132 4.71 1.82 2.15
N ILE A 133 5.26 1.47 0.99
CA ILE A 133 5.59 2.43 -0.06
C ILE A 133 4.49 2.41 -1.11
N ASP A 134 3.72 3.51 -1.14
CA ASP A 134 2.59 3.67 -2.03
C ASP A 134 2.97 4.52 -3.24
N GLY A 135 3.04 3.89 -4.41
CA GLY A 135 3.32 4.60 -5.66
C GLY A 135 2.12 5.39 -6.16
N ALA A 136 2.37 6.29 -7.10
CA ALA A 136 1.36 7.21 -7.67
C ALA A 136 0.13 6.49 -8.24
N GLU A 137 0.26 5.21 -8.62
CA GLU A 137 -0.84 4.37 -9.11
C GLU A 137 -1.81 3.88 -8.01
N GLY A 138 -1.66 4.37 -6.78
CA GLY A 138 -2.58 4.11 -5.67
C GLY A 138 -4.01 4.56 -5.98
N GLY A 139 -5.00 3.81 -5.50
CA GLY A 139 -6.41 4.14 -5.66
C GLY A 139 -6.94 5.08 -4.58
N THR A 140 -8.04 5.78 -4.87
CA THR A 140 -8.83 6.53 -3.88
C THR A 140 -10.32 6.47 -4.25
N HIS A 141 -11.20 6.50 -3.25
CA HIS A 141 -12.65 6.57 -3.48
C HIS A 141 -13.09 7.98 -3.91
N GLY A 142 -12.27 9.01 -3.68
CA GLY A 142 -12.59 10.38 -4.06
C GLY A 142 -11.48 11.36 -3.69
N GLY A 143 -11.13 12.24 -4.63
CA GLY A 143 -10.09 13.25 -4.47
C GLY A 143 -10.01 14.24 -5.62
N ALA A 144 -9.23 15.29 -5.46
CA ALA A 144 -8.95 16.21 -6.56
C ALA A 144 -8.15 15.50 -7.66
N PRO A 145 -8.57 15.55 -8.95
CA PRO A 145 -7.87 14.89 -10.05
C PRO A 145 -6.40 15.29 -10.16
N ILE A 146 -6.08 16.58 -9.95
CA ILE A 146 -4.70 17.08 -9.95
C ILE A 146 -3.78 16.32 -8.98
N LEU A 147 -4.30 15.82 -7.87
CA LEU A 147 -3.49 15.04 -6.93
C LEU A 147 -3.25 13.61 -7.42
N GLN A 148 -4.19 13.04 -8.18
CA GLN A 148 -4.11 11.69 -8.72
C GLN A 148 -3.21 11.66 -9.98
N ASP A 149 -3.27 12.72 -10.78
CA ASP A 149 -2.62 12.79 -12.08
C ASP A 149 -1.19 13.34 -12.01
N ASP A 150 -0.90 14.25 -11.07
CA ASP A 150 0.35 15.05 -11.07
C ASP A 150 1.25 14.87 -9.84
N LEU A 151 0.92 13.96 -8.90
CA LEU A 151 1.69 13.76 -7.67
C LEU A 151 2.24 12.34 -7.52
N GLY A 152 3.44 12.26 -6.94
CA GLY A 152 4.05 11.00 -6.50
C GLY A 152 5.04 10.39 -7.48
N LEU A 153 5.59 9.24 -7.09
CA LEU A 153 6.50 8.44 -7.91
C LEU A 153 5.82 7.13 -8.32
N PRO A 154 6.03 6.66 -9.56
CA PRO A 154 5.55 5.35 -9.96
C PRO A 154 6.09 4.23 -9.07
N THR A 155 5.24 3.24 -8.79
CA THR A 155 5.47 2.14 -7.83
C THR A 155 6.79 1.41 -8.10
N LEU A 156 7.11 1.16 -9.37
CA LEU A 156 8.35 0.50 -9.77
C LEU A 156 9.60 1.26 -9.29
N TYR A 157 9.62 2.58 -9.47
CA TYR A 157 10.76 3.40 -9.07
C TYR A 157 10.82 3.58 -7.55
N ALA A 158 9.65 3.76 -6.92
CA ALA A 158 9.53 3.89 -5.48
C ALA A 158 10.08 2.66 -4.74
N LEU A 159 9.63 1.46 -5.14
CA LEU A 159 10.12 0.20 -4.58
C LEU A 159 11.62 0.03 -4.83
N ASN A 160 12.07 0.23 -6.07
CA ASN A 160 13.48 0.06 -6.40
C ASN A 160 14.40 1.03 -5.64
N ARG A 161 13.99 2.29 -5.45
CA ARG A 161 14.74 3.27 -4.64
C ARG A 161 14.77 2.87 -3.17
N THR A 162 13.64 2.42 -2.63
CA THR A 162 13.55 1.94 -1.24
C THR A 162 14.51 0.78 -0.99
N VAL A 163 14.46 -0.26 -1.83
CA VAL A 163 15.36 -1.42 -1.71
C VAL A 163 16.82 -1.01 -1.84
N LYS A 164 17.18 -0.17 -2.81
CA LYS A 164 18.56 0.33 -2.98
C LYS A 164 19.03 1.10 -1.74
N TYR A 165 18.18 1.95 -1.19
CA TYR A 165 18.50 2.76 -0.02
C TYR A 165 18.66 1.88 1.24
N PHE A 166 17.71 1.00 1.55
CA PHE A 166 17.85 0.07 2.69
C PHE A 166 19.01 -0.89 2.53
N ASN A 167 19.35 -1.33 1.32
CA ASN A 167 20.56 -2.11 1.09
C ASN A 167 21.83 -1.32 1.46
N LYS A 168 21.90 -0.05 1.02
CA LYS A 168 23.02 0.86 1.35
C LYS A 168 23.15 1.09 2.86
N GLN A 169 22.02 1.19 3.56
CA GLN A 169 21.97 1.34 5.02
C GLN A 169 22.10 0.02 5.80
N LYS A 170 22.26 -1.12 5.11
CA LYS A 170 22.28 -2.47 5.72
C LYS A 170 21.03 -2.75 6.58
N ALA A 171 19.88 -2.32 6.09
CA ALA A 171 18.59 -2.36 6.78
C ALA A 171 17.57 -3.32 6.14
N LEU A 172 17.90 -4.00 5.03
CA LEU A 172 16.98 -4.94 4.36
C LEU A 172 16.46 -6.07 5.27
N ASN A 173 17.24 -6.48 6.28
CA ASN A 173 16.82 -7.50 7.25
C ASN A 173 16.29 -6.90 8.57
N LYS A 174 16.12 -5.58 8.63
CA LYS A 174 15.69 -4.85 9.83
C LYS A 174 14.29 -4.28 9.70
N VAL A 175 13.91 -3.90 8.48
CA VAL A 175 12.63 -3.25 8.18
C VAL A 175 12.02 -3.94 6.97
N ASN A 176 10.81 -4.47 7.14
CA ASN A 176 10.08 -5.08 6.03
C ASN A 176 9.58 -4.01 5.04
N ILE A 177 9.63 -4.29 3.75
CA ILE A 177 9.18 -3.41 2.67
C ILE A 177 7.86 -3.95 2.11
N ILE A 178 6.78 -3.19 2.24
CA ILE A 178 5.48 -3.49 1.64
C ILE A 178 5.28 -2.59 0.43
N ALA A 179 5.04 -3.18 -0.74
CA ALA A 179 4.80 -2.45 -1.98
C ALA A 179 3.30 -2.32 -2.28
N THR A 180 2.84 -1.11 -2.61
CA THR A 180 1.47 -0.82 -3.07
C THR A 180 1.46 0.26 -4.14
N GLY A 181 0.36 0.32 -4.90
CA GLY A 181 0.15 1.23 -6.03
C GLY A 181 0.03 0.46 -7.35
N GLY A 182 -1.18 0.36 -7.90
CA GLY A 182 -1.41 -0.20 -9.24
C GLY A 182 -1.02 -1.67 -9.48
N LEU A 183 -0.68 -2.44 -8.45
CA LEU A 183 -0.36 -3.87 -8.58
C LEU A 183 -1.66 -4.69 -8.61
N VAL A 184 -1.90 -5.41 -9.70
CA VAL A 184 -3.18 -6.12 -9.96
C VAL A 184 -3.03 -7.56 -10.47
N THR A 185 -1.84 -7.98 -10.89
CA THR A 185 -1.60 -9.33 -11.45
C THR A 185 -0.57 -10.12 -10.65
N PRO A 186 -0.63 -11.46 -10.64
CA PRO A 186 0.40 -12.29 -9.99
C PRO A 186 1.81 -12.03 -10.51
N GLY A 187 1.95 -11.75 -11.82
CA GLY A 187 3.24 -11.38 -12.40
C GLY A 187 3.80 -10.06 -11.84
N GLN A 188 2.95 -9.07 -11.56
CA GLN A 188 3.37 -7.83 -10.89
C GLN A 188 3.75 -8.07 -9.43
N PHE A 189 2.99 -8.92 -8.72
CA PHE A 189 3.28 -9.27 -7.33
C PHE A 189 4.64 -9.97 -7.22
N LEU A 190 4.87 -10.99 -8.05
CA LEU A 190 6.14 -11.71 -8.06
C LEU A 190 7.32 -10.82 -8.45
N LYS A 191 7.12 -9.87 -9.39
CA LYS A 191 8.14 -8.87 -9.73
C LYS A 191 8.44 -7.94 -8.56
N ALA A 192 7.43 -7.52 -7.79
CA ALA A 192 7.65 -6.70 -6.59
C ALA A 192 8.47 -7.47 -5.54
N LEU A 193 8.14 -8.74 -5.28
CA LEU A 193 8.92 -9.61 -4.39
C LEU A 193 10.36 -9.76 -4.91
N ALA A 194 10.53 -10.08 -6.20
CA ALA A 194 11.84 -10.21 -6.84
C ALA A 194 12.69 -8.92 -6.74
N LEU A 195 12.05 -7.75 -6.80
CA LEU A 195 12.75 -6.46 -6.66
C LEU A 195 13.25 -6.21 -5.24
N GLY A 196 12.66 -6.86 -4.23
CA GLY A 196 13.02 -6.78 -2.82
C GLY A 196 11.89 -6.34 -1.89
N ALA A 197 10.62 -6.40 -2.31
CA ALA A 197 9.50 -6.26 -1.38
C ALA A 197 9.31 -7.55 -0.57
N ASP A 198 8.94 -7.41 0.70
CA ASP A 198 8.58 -8.53 1.58
C ASP A 198 7.09 -8.89 1.46
N ALA A 199 6.25 -7.91 1.11
CA ALA A 199 4.82 -8.11 0.90
C ALA A 199 4.25 -7.16 -0.17
N VAL A 200 3.08 -7.51 -0.68
CA VAL A 200 2.31 -6.68 -1.60
C VAL A 200 0.97 -6.33 -0.96
N TYR A 201 0.64 -5.04 -0.96
CA TYR A 201 -0.64 -4.53 -0.50
C TYR A 201 -1.50 -4.12 -1.71
N ILE A 202 -2.67 -4.74 -1.84
CA ILE A 202 -3.66 -4.48 -2.88
C ILE A 202 -4.92 -3.80 -2.32
N GLY A 203 -5.48 -2.86 -3.09
CA GLY A 203 -6.76 -2.21 -2.81
C GLY A 203 -7.76 -2.46 -3.94
N THR A 204 -7.61 -1.71 -5.04
CA THR A 204 -8.53 -1.78 -6.20
C THR A 204 -8.71 -3.20 -6.74
N ALA A 205 -7.64 -3.99 -6.88
CA ALA A 205 -7.75 -5.37 -7.36
C ALA A 205 -8.62 -6.25 -6.44
N ALA A 206 -8.49 -6.08 -5.12
CA ALA A 206 -9.30 -6.82 -4.15
C ALA A 206 -10.78 -6.40 -4.23
N VAL A 207 -11.05 -5.10 -4.32
CA VAL A 207 -12.41 -4.55 -4.50
C VAL A 207 -13.05 -5.10 -5.78
N MET A 208 -12.31 -5.12 -6.89
CA MET A 208 -12.80 -5.66 -8.15
C MET A 208 -13.06 -7.17 -8.06
N ALA A 209 -12.24 -7.94 -7.34
CA ALA A 209 -12.47 -9.36 -7.12
C ALA A 209 -13.75 -9.62 -6.33
N VAL A 210 -14.03 -8.82 -5.29
CA VAL A 210 -15.26 -8.88 -4.49
C VAL A 210 -16.51 -8.68 -5.34
N VAL A 211 -16.51 -7.70 -6.25
CA VAL A 211 -17.72 -7.38 -7.04
C VAL A 211 -17.85 -8.19 -8.34
N SER A 212 -16.79 -8.89 -8.76
CA SER A 212 -16.68 -9.48 -10.11
C SER A 212 -17.83 -10.42 -10.51
N GLU A 213 -18.27 -11.30 -9.63
CA GLU A 213 -19.35 -12.26 -9.91
C GLU A 213 -20.76 -11.65 -9.80
N GLN A 214 -20.85 -10.42 -9.29
CA GLN A 214 -22.10 -9.76 -8.93
C GLN A 214 -22.33 -8.46 -9.72
N MET A 215 -21.46 -8.16 -10.69
CA MET A 215 -21.54 -6.90 -11.45
C MET A 215 -22.88 -6.71 -12.17
N ILE A 216 -23.57 -7.81 -12.52
CA ILE A 216 -24.88 -7.78 -13.18
C ILE A 216 -25.96 -7.10 -12.35
N GLU A 217 -25.80 -7.06 -11.03
CA GLU A 217 -26.76 -6.41 -10.13
C GLU A 217 -26.76 -4.89 -10.33
N THR A 218 -25.64 -4.29 -10.74
CA THR A 218 -25.54 -2.82 -10.93
C THR A 218 -25.59 -2.37 -12.39
N VAL A 219 -25.06 -3.18 -13.32
CA VAL A 219 -24.96 -2.76 -14.73
C VAL A 219 -26.32 -2.82 -15.44
N PRO A 220 -26.64 -1.90 -16.37
CA PRO A 220 -25.79 -0.80 -16.87
C PRO A 220 -25.99 0.54 -16.13
N PHE A 221 -26.75 0.57 -15.03
CA PHE A 221 -27.21 1.83 -14.45
C PHE A 221 -26.22 2.48 -13.48
N GLU A 222 -25.44 1.67 -12.77
CA GLU A 222 -24.43 2.13 -11.81
C GLU A 222 -23.15 1.30 -11.95
N PRO A 223 -21.97 1.87 -11.62
CA PRO A 223 -20.72 1.12 -11.64
C PRO A 223 -20.74 0.02 -10.57
N PRO A 224 -20.08 -1.13 -10.78
CA PRO A 224 -20.03 -2.23 -9.79
C PRO A 224 -19.48 -1.82 -8.42
N THR A 225 -18.63 -0.79 -8.37
CA THR A 225 -18.11 -0.24 -7.12
C THR A 225 -19.20 0.41 -6.24
N SER A 226 -20.38 0.72 -6.79
CA SER A 226 -21.54 1.24 -6.05
C SER A 226 -22.08 0.26 -5.00
N MET A 227 -21.72 -1.03 -5.07
CA MET A 227 -22.04 -2.03 -4.04
C MET A 227 -21.13 -1.98 -2.82
N VAL A 228 -19.93 -1.40 -2.94
CA VAL A 228 -18.85 -1.53 -1.94
C VAL A 228 -18.29 -0.19 -1.48
N VAL A 229 -18.58 0.90 -2.20
CA VAL A 229 -18.30 2.26 -1.74
C VAL A 229 -19.41 2.67 -0.77
N TYR A 230 -19.03 3.22 0.39
CA TYR A 230 -19.97 3.56 1.46
C TYR A 230 -21.11 4.49 1.02
N SER A 231 -20.82 5.49 0.18
CA SER A 231 -21.82 6.39 -0.42
C SER A 231 -22.49 5.83 -1.69
N GLY A 232 -22.29 4.54 -1.97
CA GLY A 232 -22.87 3.84 -3.11
C GLY A 232 -24.38 3.69 -2.95
N LYS A 233 -25.09 3.59 -4.08
CA LYS A 233 -26.56 3.53 -4.10
C LYS A 233 -27.11 2.10 -4.02
N MET A 234 -26.23 1.10 -4.12
CA MET A 234 -26.60 -0.30 -4.28
C MET A 234 -25.84 -1.18 -3.28
N THR A 235 -25.45 -0.61 -2.13
CA THR A 235 -24.70 -1.31 -1.08
C THR A 235 -25.50 -2.47 -0.47
N ASP A 236 -26.82 -2.40 -0.50
CA ASP A 236 -27.77 -3.43 -0.08
C ASP A 236 -27.82 -4.65 -1.02
N GLN A 237 -27.27 -4.53 -2.24
CA GLN A 237 -27.23 -5.62 -3.22
C GLN A 237 -25.98 -6.50 -3.11
N LEU A 238 -25.01 -6.11 -2.28
CA LEU A 238 -23.78 -6.86 -2.09
C LEU A 238 -24.05 -8.18 -1.35
N ASP A 239 -23.84 -9.30 -2.02
CA ASP A 239 -23.75 -10.61 -1.38
C ASP A 239 -22.33 -10.79 -0.82
N ILE A 240 -22.19 -10.64 0.50
CA ILE A 240 -20.91 -10.65 1.22
C ILE A 240 -20.20 -12.00 1.05
N ASP A 241 -20.93 -13.13 1.12
CA ASP A 241 -20.35 -14.47 1.04
C ASP A 241 -19.78 -14.73 -0.35
N LYS A 242 -20.52 -14.38 -1.41
CA LYS A 242 -20.01 -14.45 -2.78
C LYS A 242 -18.82 -13.52 -2.98
N GLY A 243 -18.86 -12.32 -2.41
CA GLY A 243 -17.75 -11.35 -2.52
C GLY A 243 -16.47 -11.85 -1.86
N ALA A 244 -16.59 -12.42 -0.65
CA ALA A 244 -15.49 -13.04 0.06
C ALA A 244 -14.93 -14.25 -0.72
N GLN A 245 -15.80 -15.09 -1.27
CA GLN A 245 -15.39 -16.23 -2.10
C GLN A 245 -14.67 -15.78 -3.39
N GLY A 246 -15.13 -14.71 -4.03
CA GLY A 246 -14.50 -14.11 -5.21
C GLY A 246 -13.09 -13.60 -4.91
N LEU A 247 -12.93 -12.86 -3.81
CA LEU A 247 -11.60 -12.41 -3.36
C LEU A 247 -10.68 -13.58 -3.00
N TYR A 248 -11.20 -14.60 -2.30
CA TYR A 248 -10.45 -15.81 -1.99
C TYR A 248 -9.95 -16.51 -3.27
N ASN A 249 -10.83 -16.69 -4.25
CA ASN A 249 -10.48 -17.32 -5.53
C ASN A 249 -9.40 -16.53 -6.28
N TYR A 250 -9.51 -15.20 -6.32
CA TYR A 250 -8.51 -14.32 -6.93
C TYR A 250 -7.13 -14.46 -6.25
N LEU A 251 -7.08 -14.39 -4.92
CA LEU A 251 -5.83 -14.55 -4.16
C LEU A 251 -5.21 -15.93 -4.37
N GLN A 252 -6.01 -17.00 -4.33
CA GLN A 252 -5.56 -18.37 -4.57
C GLN A 252 -5.04 -18.56 -6.01
N ALA A 253 -5.71 -17.99 -7.01
CA ALA A 253 -5.24 -18.03 -8.39
C ALA A 253 -3.90 -17.30 -8.53
N CYS A 254 -3.76 -16.12 -7.93
CA CYS A 254 -2.51 -15.37 -7.94
C CYS A 254 -1.35 -16.19 -7.35
N VAL A 255 -1.55 -16.78 -6.18
CA VAL A 255 -0.52 -17.62 -5.53
C VAL A 255 -0.13 -18.79 -6.44
N LYS A 256 -1.11 -19.53 -6.99
CA LYS A 256 -0.83 -20.67 -7.88
C LYS A 256 -0.04 -20.28 -9.13
N GLU A 257 -0.38 -19.16 -9.76
CA GLU A 257 0.37 -18.67 -10.93
C GLU A 257 1.80 -18.27 -10.55
N MET A 258 1.97 -17.60 -9.40
CA MET A 258 3.29 -17.25 -8.87
C MET A 258 4.13 -18.50 -8.55
N GLU A 259 3.52 -19.54 -7.98
CA GLU A 259 4.17 -20.84 -7.72
C GLU A 259 4.68 -21.48 -9.01
N LEU A 260 3.85 -21.50 -10.06
CA LEU A 260 4.24 -22.07 -11.36
C LEU A 260 5.47 -21.36 -11.95
N VAL A 261 5.50 -20.02 -11.91
CA VAL A 261 6.66 -19.24 -12.35
C VAL A 261 7.87 -19.53 -11.47
N THR A 262 7.69 -19.59 -10.15
CA THR A 262 8.77 -19.89 -9.18
C THR A 262 9.39 -21.27 -9.43
N ILE A 263 8.56 -22.29 -9.66
CA ILE A 263 8.99 -23.65 -10.00
C ILE A 263 9.73 -23.67 -11.35
N SER A 264 9.26 -22.93 -12.34
CA SER A 264 9.91 -22.86 -13.66
C SER A 264 11.34 -22.28 -13.60
N MET A 265 11.61 -21.45 -12.60
CA MET A 265 12.95 -20.90 -12.31
C MET A 265 13.79 -21.84 -11.43
N GLY A 266 13.30 -23.04 -11.11
CA GLY A 266 14.00 -24.01 -10.25
C GLY A 266 13.99 -23.64 -8.77
N LYS A 267 13.06 -22.79 -8.32
CA LYS A 267 12.98 -22.30 -6.94
C LYS A 267 11.83 -22.96 -6.19
N THR A 268 12.02 -23.11 -4.88
CA THR A 268 11.07 -23.81 -3.99
C THR A 268 10.29 -22.88 -3.08
N ASP A 269 10.60 -21.58 -3.11
CA ASP A 269 10.08 -20.60 -2.17
C ASP A 269 10.13 -19.20 -2.82
N PHE A 270 9.13 -18.35 -2.54
CA PHE A 270 9.09 -16.99 -3.06
C PHE A 270 10.23 -16.12 -2.55
N SER A 271 10.73 -16.36 -1.33
CA SER A 271 11.88 -15.65 -0.75
C SER A 271 13.19 -15.89 -1.51
N LYS A 272 13.25 -16.94 -2.34
CA LYS A 272 14.39 -17.21 -3.22
C LYS A 272 14.29 -16.45 -4.54
N VAL A 273 13.11 -15.94 -4.91
CA VAL A 273 12.92 -15.14 -6.12
C VAL A 273 13.56 -13.77 -5.88
N SER A 274 14.40 -13.34 -6.81
CA SER A 274 15.24 -12.17 -6.62
C SER A 274 15.46 -11.42 -7.93
N ARG A 275 16.19 -10.32 -7.83
CA ARG A 275 16.55 -9.46 -8.97
C ARG A 275 17.28 -10.21 -10.08
N SER A 276 17.94 -11.34 -9.77
CA SER A 276 18.60 -12.19 -10.78
C SER A 276 17.63 -12.84 -11.77
N ASP A 277 16.36 -12.97 -11.39
CA ASP A 277 15.35 -13.63 -12.21
C ASP A 277 14.56 -12.66 -13.08
N LEU A 278 14.86 -11.36 -12.95
CA LEU A 278 14.28 -10.30 -13.75
C LEU A 278 15.21 -9.96 -14.90
N CYS A 279 14.60 -9.65 -16.05
CA CYS A 279 15.27 -8.97 -17.15
C CYS A 279 14.40 -7.79 -17.62
N SER A 280 15.06 -6.76 -18.15
CA SER A 280 14.40 -5.61 -18.77
C SER A 280 14.47 -5.72 -20.28
N LEU A 281 13.43 -5.29 -20.98
CA LEU A 281 13.45 -5.07 -22.43
C LEU A 281 13.62 -3.59 -22.79
N ASP A 282 13.65 -2.73 -21.79
CA ASP A 282 13.79 -1.28 -21.98
C ASP A 282 15.12 -0.80 -21.36
N PRO A 283 16.00 -0.15 -22.15
CA PRO A 283 17.27 0.42 -21.68
C PRO A 283 17.13 1.43 -20.55
N PHE A 284 16.08 2.25 -20.57
CA PHE A 284 15.89 3.27 -19.55
C PHE A 284 15.50 2.65 -18.21
N LEU A 285 14.55 1.72 -18.21
CA LEU A 285 14.17 0.91 -17.05
C LEU A 285 15.35 0.07 -16.56
N SER A 286 16.14 -0.51 -17.46
CA SER A 286 17.35 -1.24 -17.10
C SER A 286 18.32 -0.35 -16.31
N LYS A 287 18.58 0.87 -16.80
CA LYS A 287 19.45 1.83 -16.12
C LYS A 287 18.87 2.33 -14.79
N ALA A 288 17.57 2.62 -14.73
CA ALA A 288 16.91 3.13 -13.53
C ALA A 288 16.85 2.05 -12.42
N THR A 289 16.47 0.83 -12.79
CA THR A 289 16.33 -0.28 -11.86
C THR A 289 17.67 -0.95 -11.55
N GLY A 290 18.58 -1.05 -12.51
CA GLY A 290 19.77 -1.90 -12.44
C GLY A 290 19.48 -3.36 -12.78
N ILE A 291 18.33 -3.65 -13.39
CA ILE A 291 18.01 -4.97 -13.96
C ILE A 291 18.61 -5.07 -15.36
N LYS A 292 19.29 -6.18 -15.66
CA LYS A 292 19.99 -6.39 -16.94
C LYS A 292 19.03 -6.48 -18.12
N LEU A 293 19.52 -6.13 -19.31
CA LEU A 293 18.74 -6.28 -20.54
C LEU A 293 18.64 -7.75 -20.95
N GLY A 294 17.43 -8.24 -21.21
CA GLY A 294 17.18 -9.65 -21.53
C GLY A 294 17.55 -10.06 -22.96
N TYR A 295 17.75 -9.10 -23.86
CA TYR A 295 18.14 -9.33 -25.26
C TYR A 295 19.63 -9.07 -25.53
N ILE A 296 20.41 -8.76 -24.49
CA ILE A 296 21.86 -8.57 -24.55
C ILE A 296 22.49 -9.61 -23.62
N SER A 297 23.62 -10.20 -24.03
CA SER A 297 24.35 -11.14 -23.17
C SER A 297 24.91 -10.46 -21.93
N ASP A 298 25.28 -11.22 -20.91
CA ASP A 298 25.86 -10.67 -19.68
C ASP A 298 27.19 -9.93 -19.91
N GLU A 299 27.98 -10.38 -20.89
CA GLU A 299 29.30 -9.83 -21.22
C GLU A 299 29.19 -8.51 -22.00
N GLU A 300 28.10 -8.31 -22.74
CA GLU A 300 27.90 -7.16 -23.64
C GLU A 300 27.04 -6.04 -23.01
N GLN A 301 26.61 -6.19 -21.74
CA GLN A 301 25.75 -5.20 -21.07
C GLN A 301 26.40 -3.82 -21.03
N GLU A 302 27.69 -3.74 -20.66
CA GLU A 302 28.42 -2.47 -20.53
C GLU A 302 28.62 -1.80 -21.90
N ASP A 303 28.99 -2.60 -22.91
CA ASP A 303 29.20 -2.12 -24.27
C ASP A 303 27.94 -1.46 -24.83
N PHE A 304 26.76 -2.05 -24.60
CA PHE A 304 25.48 -1.50 -25.04
C PHE A 304 25.24 -0.07 -24.54
N PHE A 305 25.58 0.23 -23.27
CA PHE A 305 25.39 1.57 -22.70
C PHE A 305 26.53 2.55 -23.03
N SER A 306 27.70 2.05 -23.43
CA SER A 306 28.88 2.86 -23.74
C SER A 306 28.81 3.57 -25.11
N ILE A 307 28.00 3.06 -26.04
CA ILE A 307 27.93 3.51 -27.44
C ILE A 307 27.41 4.97 -27.58
N ASN A 308 26.73 5.53 -26.58
CA ASN A 308 26.10 6.86 -26.66
C ASN A 308 26.91 8.03 -26.08
N LEU A 309 28.17 7.83 -25.61
CA LEU A 309 28.98 8.89 -25.01
C LEU A 309 30.07 9.48 -25.93
N LYS A 310 30.09 9.11 -27.22
CA LYS A 310 31.15 9.49 -28.17
C LYS A 310 30.75 10.44 -29.31
N ASN A 311 29.58 11.08 -29.26
CA ASN A 311 29.20 12.14 -30.22
C ASN A 311 28.86 13.45 -29.50
#